data_AF-A0A2H0WUL7-F1
#
_entry.id   AF-A0A2H0WUL7-F1
#
_cell.length_a   1.000
_cell.length_b   1.000
_cell.length_c   1.000
_cell.angle_alpha   90.00
_cell.angle_beta   90.00
_cell.angle_gamma   90.00
#
_symmetry.space_group_name_H-M   'P 1'
#
loop_
_entity.id
_entity.type
_entity.pdbx_description
1 polymer ?
#
loop_
_entity_poly.entity_id
_entity_poly.type
_entity_poly.pdbx_seq_one_letter_code
_entity_poly.pdbx_strand_id
1 'polypeptide(L)' 'MTNINYDQFGPEMVVETYDVKTKTRGILVIDNTALGVGKGGIRMTPSVTVGEVSRLARAMTWKNALAGLPFGG' A
#
# COMPACT_ATOMS: atom_id res chain seq x y z
N MET A 1 0.55 -12.76 -12.76
CA MET A 1 0.23 -11.38 -13.21
C MET A 1 -0.26 -10.62 -12.01
N THR A 2 0.42 -9.53 -11.65
CA THR A 2 0.05 -8.64 -10.53
C THR A 2 -1.19 -7.84 -10.94
N ASN A 3 -2.38 -8.33 -10.59
CA ASN A 3 -3.62 -7.58 -10.81
C ASN A 3 -3.73 -6.44 -9.81
N ILE A 4 -3.03 -5.34 -10.08
CA ILE A 4 -3.26 -4.05 -9.43
C ILE A 4 -4.34 -3.35 -10.25
N ASN A 5 -5.43 -2.97 -9.60
CA ASN A 5 -6.49 -2.18 -10.23
C ASN A 5 -6.13 -0.71 -10.04
N TYR A 6 -5.83 -0.01 -11.13
CA TYR A 6 -5.65 1.43 -11.14
C TYR A 6 -6.98 2.08 -11.48
N ASP A 7 -7.58 2.75 -10.51
CA ASP A 7 -8.84 3.46 -10.65
C ASP A 7 -8.68 4.94 -10.25
N GLN A 8 -9.79 5.68 -10.25
CA GLN A 8 -9.81 7.10 -9.89
C GLN A 8 -9.34 7.41 -8.46
N PHE A 9 -9.23 6.42 -7.59
CA PHE A 9 -8.80 6.58 -6.21
C PHE A 9 -7.35 6.13 -5.99
N GLY A 10 -6.74 5.39 -6.91
CA GLY A 10 -5.36 4.92 -6.77
C GLY A 10 -5.12 3.52 -7.36
N PRO A 11 -3.99 2.87 -7.03
CA PRO A 11 -2.95 3.40 -6.15
C PRO A 11 -2.10 4.49 -6.80
N GLU A 12 -1.78 5.56 -6.05
CA GLU A 12 -0.91 6.66 -6.48
C GLU A 12 0.54 6.23 -6.72
N MET A 13 1.05 5.30 -5.90
CA MET A 13 2.44 4.85 -5.99
C MET A 13 2.59 3.39 -5.60
N VAL A 14 3.39 2.67 -6.38
CA VAL A 14 3.83 1.30 -6.06
C VAL A 14 5.36 1.28 -6.13
N VAL A 15 6.01 0.93 -5.03
CA VAL A 15 7.46 0.82 -4.92
C VAL A 15 7.82 -0.60 -4.54
N GLU A 16 8.70 -1.21 -5.32
CA GLU A 16 9.26 -2.53 -5.05
C GLU A 16 10.76 -2.41 -4.85
N THR A 17 11.27 -3.03 -3.78
CA THR A 17 12.69 -3.02 -3.45
C THR A 17 13.19 -4.44 -3.26
N TYR A 18 14.47 -4.66 -3.52
CA TYR A 18 15.14 -5.92 -3.23
C TYR A 18 16.50 -5.61 -2.60
N ASP A 19 16.74 -6.17 -1.43
CA ASP A 19 18.05 -6.09 -0.78
C ASP A 19 18.83 -7.38 -1.01
N VAL A 20 19.99 -7.26 -1.68
CA VAL A 20 20.85 -8.39 -2.03
C VAL A 20 21.47 -9.03 -0.77
N LYS A 21 21.73 -8.24 0.28
CA LYS A 21 22.41 -8.73 1.48
C LYS A 21 21.51 -9.62 2.33
N THR A 22 20.28 -9.18 2.57
CA THR A 22 19.29 -9.94 3.35
C THR A 22 18.42 -10.86 2.50
N LYS A 23 18.50 -10.75 1.17
CA LYS A 23 17.62 -11.42 0.19
C LYS A 23 16.14 -11.13 0.42
N THR A 24 15.83 -9.95 0.95
CA THR A 24 14.47 -9.52 1.27
C THR A 24 13.88 -8.70 0.13
N ARG A 25 12.61 -8.92 -0.18
CA ARG A 25 11.82 -8.05 -1.08
C ARG A 25 10.90 -7.16 -0.25
N GLY A 26 10.96 -5.86 -0.51
CA GLY A 26 10.03 -4.87 0.03
C GLY A 26 8.98 -4.48 -1.01
N ILE A 27 7.75 -4.29 -0.55
CA ILE A 27 6.66 -3.76 -1.38
C ILE A 27 6.00 -2.66 -0.55
N LEU A 28 5.95 -1.45 -1.10
CA LEU A 28 5.22 -0.31 -0.56
C LEU A 28 4.17 0.11 -1.60
N VAL A 29 2.92 0.23 -1.17
CA VAL A 29 1.85 0.79 -1.98
C VAL A 29 1.26 1.97 -1.23
N ILE A 30 1.21 3.12 -1.88
CA ILE A 30 0.49 4.30 -1.43
C ILE A 30 -0.76 4.37 -2.29
N ASP A 31 -1.92 4.20 -1.66
CA ASP A 31 -3.18 4.13 -2.38
C ASP A 31 -3.70 5.52 -2.71
N ASN A 32 -3.90 6.36 -1.71
CA ASN A 32 -4.44 7.71 -1.89
C ASN A 32 -3.95 8.64 -0.78
N THR A 33 -3.53 9.85 -1.13
CA THR A 33 -3.02 10.87 -0.19
C THR A 33 -3.88 12.13 -0.09
N ALA A 34 -5.11 12.09 -0.61
CA ALA A 34 -6.01 13.26 -0.65
C ALA A 34 -6.32 13.86 0.74
N LEU A 35 -6.37 13.03 1.80
CA LEU A 35 -6.61 13.48 3.17
C LEU A 35 -5.32 13.77 3.96
N GLY A 36 -4.15 13.43 3.42
CA GLY A 36 -2.86 13.58 4.10
C GLY A 36 -1.89 12.45 3.76
N VAL A 37 -0.79 12.36 4.53
CA VAL A 37 0.27 11.37 4.31
C VAL A 37 -0.26 9.94 4.42
N GLY A 38 0.26 9.03 3.58
CA GLY A 38 -0.09 7.60 3.62
C GLY A 38 0.29 6.99 4.97
N LYS A 39 -0.68 6.39 5.66
CA LYS A 39 -0.47 5.76 6.97
C LYS A 39 -0.97 4.32 6.96
N GLY A 40 -0.01 3.38 6.97
CA GLY A 40 -0.26 1.94 6.99
C GLY A 40 0.58 1.19 8.02
N GLY A 41 0.33 -0.11 8.15
CA GLY A 41 1.17 -1.03 8.92
C GLY A 41 2.22 -1.70 8.04
N ILE A 42 3.19 -2.39 8.65
CA ILE A 42 4.18 -3.23 7.96
C ILE A 42 3.78 -4.68 8.13
N ARG A 43 3.73 -5.45 7.03
CA ARG A 43 3.49 -6.88 7.03
C ARG A 43 4.73 -7.62 6.54
N MET A 44 5.23 -8.55 7.34
CA MET A 44 6.35 -9.42 6.96
C MET A 44 5.85 -10.86 6.85
N THR A 45 5.82 -11.38 5.63
CA THR A 45 5.45 -12.77 5.34
C THR A 45 6.25 -13.29 4.13
N PRO A 46 6.65 -14.57 4.09
CA PRO A 46 7.37 -15.14 2.95
C PRO A 46 6.61 -15.09 1.62
N SER A 47 5.28 -14.95 1.66
CA SER A 47 4.38 -15.05 0.51
C SER A 47 3.73 -13.72 0.11
N VAL A 48 4.28 -12.57 0.53
CA VAL A 48 3.66 -11.26 0.26
C VAL A 48 3.61 -10.98 -1.25
N THR A 49 2.47 -10.48 -1.71
CA THR A 49 2.28 -10.10 -3.12
C THR A 49 1.86 -8.64 -3.26
N VAL A 50 2.18 -8.03 -4.40
CA VAL A 50 1.82 -6.62 -4.64
C VAL A 50 0.31 -6.40 -4.63
N GLY A 51 -0.46 -7.37 -5.13
CA GLY A 51 -1.93 -7.31 -5.11
C GLY A 51 -2.50 -7.34 -3.68
N GLU A 52 -1.90 -8.13 -2.79
CA GLU A 52 -2.29 -8.13 -1.37
C GLU A 52 -2.00 -6.78 -0.72
N VAL A 53 -0.80 -6.22 -0.91
CA VAL A 53 -0.40 -4.93 -0.33
C VAL A 53 -1.27 -3.80 -0.88
N SER A 54 -1.60 -3.81 -2.17
CA SER A 54 -2.49 -2.82 -2.79
C SER A 54 -3.89 -2.84 -2.18
N ARG A 55 -4.45 -4.03 -1.94
CA ARG A 55 -5.76 -4.16 -1.28
C ARG A 55 -5.71 -3.66 0.17
N LEU A 56 -4.60 -3.88 0.88
CA LEU A 56 -4.42 -3.39 2.25
C LEU A 56 -4.28 -1.87 2.29
N ALA A 57 -3.53 -1.26 1.37
CA ALA A 57 -3.41 0.20 1.24
C ALA A 57 -4.78 0.85 0.97
N ARG A 58 -5.57 0.28 0.04
CA ARG A 58 -6.96 0.71 -0.21
C ARG A 58 -7.84 0.63 1.03
N ALA A 59 -7.71 -0.45 1.81
CA ALA A 59 -8.44 -0.58 3.07
C ALA A 59 -8.02 0.48 4.10
N MET A 60 -6.75 0.89 4.12
CA MET A 60 -6.27 1.97 5.00
C MET A 60 -6.80 3.34 4.57
N THR A 61 -6.87 3.63 3.26
CA THR A 61 -7.52 4.86 2.74
C THR A 61 -8.94 4.98 3.28
N TRP A 62 -9.77 3.94 3.06
CA TRP A 62 -11.17 3.96 3.49
C TRP A 62 -11.31 4.00 5.00
N LYS A 63 -10.49 3.24 5.73
CA LYS A 63 -10.53 3.22 7.19
C LYS A 63 -10.20 4.60 7.77
N ASN A 64 -9.17 5.26 7.27
CA ASN A 64 -8.75 6.58 7.75
C ASN A 64 -9.79 7.65 7.36
N ALA A 65 -10.32 7.60 6.13
CA ALA A 65 -11.36 8.50 5.66
C ALA A 65 -12.67 8.37 6.47
N LEU A 66 -13.15 7.15 6.69
CA LEU A 66 -14.37 6.89 7.47
C LEU A 66 -14.20 7.25 8.94
N ALA A 67 -12.98 7.15 9.48
CA ALA A 67 -12.67 7.57 10.85
C ALA A 67 -12.45 9.09 10.99
N GLY A 68 -12.50 9.87 9.89
CA GLY A 68 -12.25 11.32 9.90
C GLY A 68 -10.81 11.68 10.25
N LEU A 69 -9.85 10.78 9.98
CA LEU A 69 -8.43 11.03 10.25
C LEU A 69 -7.75 11.74 9.07
N PRO A 70 -6.80 12.66 9.31
CA PRO A 70 -6.08 13.39 8.27
C PRO A 70 -4.94 12.55 7.67
N PHE A 71 -5.23 11.32 7.26
CA PHE A 71 -4.25 10.37 6.73
C PHE A 71 -4.80 9.63 5.51
N GLY A 72 -3.92 9.42 4.53
CA GLY A 72 -4.15 8.56 3.39
C GLY A 72 -3.95 7.07 3.69
N GLY A 73 -3.95 6.24 2.65
CA GLY A 73 -3.74 4.78 2.72
C GLY A 73 -2.43 4.28 2.16
#